data_AF-A0A970G6L8-F1
#
_entry.id   AF-A0A970G6L8-F1
#
_cell.length_a   1.000
_cell.length_b   1.000
_cell.length_c   1.000
_cell.angle_alpha   90.00
_cell.angle_beta   90.00
_cell.angle_gamma   90.00
#
_symmetry.space_group_name_H-M   'P 1'
#
loop_
_entity.id
_entity.type
_entity.pdbx_description
1 polymer ?
#
loop_
_entity_poly.entity_id
_entity_poly.type
_entity_poly.pdbx_seq_one_letter_code
_entity_poly.pdbx_strand_id
1 'polypeptide(L)'
;MTQKPKKASWPKAAVILLLLLAAIFFFVRANTLNREYTALAAITPAPTLAPPNLAYRELAPLYRYGSVGPEVIALQERLLALGYYTGELDGKYYEGTQAAVKNFQLQHGLDADGIAGTITLEWLNKPDAKPYDPAFFTALESPSPTTTPGGYVSPAPTGTP
;
A
#
# COMPACT_ATOMS: atom_id res chain seq x y z
N MET A 1 -88.68 10.90 33.92
CA MET A 1 -88.03 10.92 35.25
C MET A 1 -86.52 10.88 35.04
N THR A 2 -85.86 12.04 35.10
CA THR A 2 -84.43 12.16 34.79
C THR A 2 -83.66 12.23 36.10
N GLN A 3 -83.04 11.13 36.52
CA GLN A 3 -82.15 11.14 37.69
C GLN A 3 -80.83 11.82 37.32
N LYS A 4 -80.51 12.89 38.05
CA LYS A 4 -79.22 13.59 37.99
C LYS A 4 -78.14 12.67 38.60
N PRO A 5 -77.02 12.39 37.93
CA PRO A 5 -76.04 11.43 38.45
C PRO A 5 -75.36 11.97 39.73
N LYS A 6 -75.32 11.15 40.78
CA LYS A 6 -74.56 11.42 42.01
C LYS A 6 -73.07 11.51 41.65
N LYS A 7 -72.45 12.67 41.89
CA LYS A 7 -70.99 12.83 41.77
C LYS A 7 -70.32 11.92 42.80
N ALA A 8 -69.61 10.89 42.35
CA ALA A 8 -68.87 10.00 43.23
C ALA A 8 -67.68 10.77 43.85
N SER A 9 -67.78 11.10 45.14
CA SER A 9 -66.69 11.68 45.92
C SER A 9 -65.80 10.55 46.45
N TRP A 10 -64.69 10.29 45.77
CA TRP A 10 -63.77 9.23 46.20
C TRP A 10 -62.99 9.68 47.44
N PRO A 11 -62.83 8.82 48.47
CA PRO A 11 -62.01 9.16 49.63
C PRO A 11 -60.57 9.38 49.15
N LYS A 12 -59.89 10.39 49.70
CA LYS A 12 -58.51 10.76 49.32
C LYS A 12 -57.55 9.56 49.35
N ALA A 13 -57.78 8.60 50.26
CA ALA A 13 -57.03 7.35 50.35
C ALA A 13 -57.16 6.46 49.10
N ALA A 14 -58.34 6.39 48.46
CA ALA A 14 -58.54 5.60 47.25
C ALA A 14 -57.83 6.20 46.03
N VAL A 15 -57.76 7.53 45.96
CA VAL A 15 -56.99 8.24 44.92
C VAL A 15 -55.49 8.00 45.11
N ILE A 16 -54.99 8.06 46.36
CA ILE A 16 -53.58 7.76 46.67
C ILE A 16 -53.24 6.31 46.33
N LEU A 17 -54.10 5.34 46.68
CA LEU A 17 -53.87 3.93 46.33
C LEU A 17 -53.83 3.71 44.81
N LEU A 18 -54.73 4.36 44.06
CA LEU A 18 -54.76 4.26 42.60
C LEU A 18 -53.52 4.91 41.97
N LEU A 19 -53.04 6.02 42.52
CA LEU A 19 -51.77 6.65 42.11
C LEU A 19 -50.56 5.76 42.43
N LEU A 20 -50.53 5.09 43.58
CA LEU A 20 -49.47 4.15 43.94
C LEU A 20 -49.49 2.90 43.05
N LEU A 21 -50.66 2.34 42.77
CA LEU A 21 -50.81 1.20 41.85
C LEU A 21 -50.44 1.58 40.42
N ALA A 22 -50.82 2.77 39.96
CA ALA A 22 -50.41 3.30 38.67
C ALA A 22 -48.89 3.52 38.60
N ALA A 23 -48.27 4.01 39.69
CA ALA A 23 -46.82 4.18 39.77
C ALA A 23 -46.06 2.85 39.78
N ILE A 24 -46.56 1.83 40.49
CA ILE A 24 -45.99 0.47 40.48
C ILE A 24 -46.15 -0.17 39.08
N PHE A 25 -47.31 -0.02 38.45
CA PHE A 25 -47.53 -0.48 37.08
C PHE A 25 -46.60 0.23 36.10
N PHE A 26 -46.37 1.53 36.25
CA PHE A 26 -45.44 2.28 35.42
C PHE A 26 -43.98 1.87 35.69
N PHE A 27 -43.62 1.59 36.95
CA PHE A 27 -42.31 1.10 37.35
C PHE A 27 -42.03 -0.30 36.79
N VAL A 28 -43.00 -1.23 36.89
CA VAL A 28 -42.91 -2.57 36.30
C VAL A 28 -42.89 -2.49 34.76
N ARG A 29 -43.75 -1.66 34.14
CA ARG A 29 -43.81 -1.48 32.68
C ARG A 29 -42.55 -0.79 32.13
N ALA A 30 -41.95 0.13 32.86
CA ALA A 30 -40.68 0.77 32.50
C ALA A 30 -39.47 -0.15 32.68
N ASN A 31 -39.48 -1.04 33.69
CA ASN A 31 -38.38 -1.99 33.93
C ASN A 31 -38.41 -3.21 33.00
N THR A 32 -39.56 -3.52 32.37
CA THR A 32 -39.73 -4.73 31.55
C THR A 32 -39.51 -4.51 30.04
N LEU A 33 -39.46 -3.26 29.55
CA LEU A 33 -39.29 -2.96 28.11
C LEU A 33 -37.83 -2.89 27.62
N ASN A 34 -36.83 -2.99 28.51
CA ASN A 34 -35.42 -2.89 28.12
C ASN A 34 -34.70 -4.24 27.92
N ARG A 35 -35.40 -5.39 28.09
CA ARG A 35 -34.74 -6.71 28.07
C ARG A 35 -34.70 -7.39 26.69
N GLU A 36 -35.57 -7.06 25.76
CA GLU A 36 -35.61 -7.71 24.44
C GLU A 36 -34.77 -6.96 23.38
N TYR A 37 -34.64 -5.64 23.51
CA TYR A 37 -33.88 -4.82 22.57
C TYR A 37 -32.35 -5.07 22.65
N THR A 38 -31.86 -5.40 23.85
CA THR A 38 -30.42 -5.68 24.09
C THR A 38 -30.00 -7.06 23.61
N ALA A 39 -30.89 -8.05 23.59
CA ALA A 39 -30.57 -9.41 23.13
C ALA A 39 -30.40 -9.48 21.60
N LEU A 40 -31.22 -8.74 20.84
CA LEU A 40 -31.13 -8.70 19.37
C LEU A 40 -29.94 -7.88 18.86
N ALA A 41 -29.54 -6.83 19.57
CA ALA A 41 -28.36 -6.04 19.22
C ALA A 41 -27.03 -6.78 19.48
N ALA A 42 -27.00 -7.73 20.42
CA ALA A 42 -25.80 -8.49 20.78
C ALA A 42 -25.42 -9.60 19.77
N ILE A 43 -26.34 -10.03 18.91
CA ILE A 43 -26.11 -11.05 17.88
C ILE A 43 -25.77 -10.45 16.51
N THR A 44 -25.84 -9.13 16.36
CA THR A 44 -25.37 -8.46 15.15
C THR A 44 -23.89 -8.13 15.38
N PRO A 45 -22.93 -8.78 14.67
CA PRO A 45 -21.56 -8.30 14.72
C PRO A 45 -21.57 -6.85 14.24
N ALA A 46 -21.04 -5.94 15.06
CA ALA A 46 -20.79 -4.58 14.57
C ALA A 46 -19.96 -4.69 13.29
N PRO A 47 -20.31 -3.99 12.20
CA PRO A 47 -19.37 -3.86 11.09
C PRO A 47 -18.11 -3.23 11.69
N THR A 48 -17.04 -4.00 11.75
CA THR A 48 -15.72 -3.50 12.13
C THR A 48 -15.31 -2.48 11.08
N LEU A 49 -15.71 -1.23 11.27
CA LEU A 49 -15.24 -0.08 10.48
C LEU A 49 -13.82 0.33 10.86
N ALA A 50 -13.18 -0.37 11.80
CA ALA A 50 -11.75 -0.30 11.90
C ALA A 50 -11.17 -1.05 10.68
N PRO A 51 -10.45 -0.39 9.75
CA PRO A 51 -9.60 -1.14 8.85
C PRO A 51 -8.75 -2.10 9.71
N PRO A 52 -8.43 -3.32 9.22
CA PRO A 52 -7.41 -4.11 9.90
C PRO A 52 -6.25 -3.17 10.19
N ASN A 53 -5.64 -3.25 11.38
CA ASN A 53 -4.39 -2.56 11.61
C ASN A 53 -3.42 -3.15 10.58
N LEU A 54 -3.37 -2.50 9.42
CA LEU A 54 -2.21 -2.46 8.56
C LEU A 54 -1.20 -1.79 9.48
N ALA A 55 -0.60 -2.58 10.38
CA ALA A 55 0.82 -2.43 10.57
C ALA A 55 1.30 -2.42 9.13
N TYR A 56 1.59 -1.23 8.61
CA TYR A 56 2.37 -1.06 7.40
C TYR A 56 3.59 -1.88 7.75
N ARG A 57 3.57 -3.15 7.36
CA ARG A 57 4.68 -4.06 7.49
C ARG A 57 5.68 -3.36 6.62
N GLU A 58 6.54 -2.55 7.25
CA GLU A 58 7.38 -1.52 6.67
C GLU A 58 7.57 -1.84 5.21
N LEU A 59 6.70 -1.27 4.36
CA LEU A 59 6.65 -1.73 2.97
C LEU A 59 8.03 -1.39 2.47
N ALA A 60 8.79 -2.43 2.13
CA ALA A 60 10.18 -2.29 1.78
C ALA A 60 10.30 -1.11 0.80
N PRO A 61 11.17 -0.13 1.05
CA PRO A 61 11.21 1.09 0.26
C PRO A 61 11.34 0.72 -1.22
N LEU A 62 10.40 1.22 -2.02
CA LEU A 62 10.20 0.83 -3.40
C LEU A 62 9.88 2.07 -4.24
N TYR A 63 10.85 2.55 -4.99
CA TYR A 63 10.69 3.68 -5.90
C TYR A 63 10.70 3.20 -7.35
N ARG A 64 9.74 3.67 -8.14
CA ARG A 64 9.53 3.26 -9.53
C ARG A 64 8.95 4.42 -10.32
N TYR A 65 8.74 4.23 -11.62
CA TYR A 65 8.11 5.22 -12.47
C TYR A 65 6.82 5.80 -11.84
N GLY A 66 6.74 7.12 -11.73
CA GLY A 66 5.65 7.86 -11.10
C GLY A 66 5.78 8.05 -9.58
N SER A 67 6.77 7.46 -8.92
CA SER A 67 7.09 7.78 -7.53
C SER A 67 7.52 9.25 -7.41
N VAL A 68 7.05 9.91 -6.36
CA VAL A 68 7.39 11.30 -6.06
C VAL A 68 7.71 11.45 -4.57
N GLY A 69 8.67 12.29 -4.21
CA GLY A 69 8.96 12.60 -2.81
C GLY A 69 10.43 12.90 -2.51
N PRO A 70 10.73 13.30 -1.27
CA PRO A 70 12.09 13.61 -0.84
C PRO A 70 13.03 12.40 -0.90
N GLU A 71 12.51 11.18 -0.75
CA GLU A 71 13.31 9.97 -0.87
C GLU A 71 13.75 9.72 -2.32
N VAL A 72 12.96 10.15 -3.31
CA VAL A 72 13.35 10.13 -4.73
C VAL A 72 14.45 11.15 -4.98
N ILE A 73 14.42 12.32 -4.31
CA ILE A 73 15.50 13.31 -4.38
C ILE A 73 16.80 12.68 -3.87
N ALA A 74 16.78 12.04 -2.69
CA ALA A 74 17.96 11.38 -2.14
C ALA A 74 18.51 10.27 -3.07
N LEU A 75 17.61 9.51 -3.71
CA LEU A 75 17.99 8.53 -4.73
C LEU A 75 18.66 9.20 -5.93
N GLN A 76 18.07 10.26 -6.48
CA GLN A 76 18.61 11.02 -7.61
C GLN A 76 19.96 11.65 -7.27
N GLU A 77 20.12 12.21 -6.06
CA GLU A 77 21.38 12.78 -5.55
C GLU A 77 22.49 11.73 -5.54
N ARG A 78 22.18 10.54 -5.04
CA ARG A 78 23.16 9.46 -4.97
C ARG A 78 23.52 8.93 -6.35
N LEU A 79 22.54 8.77 -7.26
CA LEU A 79 22.80 8.40 -8.65
C LEU A 79 23.62 9.46 -9.40
N LEU A 80 23.36 10.74 -9.14
CA LEU A 80 24.12 11.87 -9.67
C LEU A 80 25.57 11.84 -9.18
N ALA A 81 25.78 11.63 -7.87
CA ALA A 81 27.11 11.52 -7.28
C ALA A 81 27.93 10.34 -7.87
N LEU A 82 27.25 9.26 -8.25
CA LEU A 82 27.86 8.10 -8.92
C LEU A 82 27.96 8.27 -10.45
N GLY A 83 27.44 9.35 -11.02
CA GLY A 83 27.50 9.65 -12.46
C GLY A 83 26.47 8.92 -13.34
N TYR A 84 25.49 8.23 -12.76
CA TYR A 84 24.43 7.54 -13.51
C TYR A 84 23.28 8.45 -13.93
N TYR A 85 23.08 9.56 -13.21
CA TYR A 85 21.99 10.51 -13.43
C TYR A 85 22.55 11.90 -13.73
N THR A 86 21.93 12.63 -14.66
CA THR A 86 22.34 13.97 -15.08
C THR A 86 21.17 14.97 -15.10
N GLY A 87 19.98 14.53 -14.68
CA GLY A 87 18.78 15.36 -14.64
C GLY A 87 18.66 16.18 -13.35
N GLU A 88 17.52 16.85 -13.20
CA GLU A 88 17.21 17.67 -12.03
C GLU A 88 16.84 16.81 -10.81
N LEU A 89 17.21 17.28 -9.61
CA LEU A 89 16.85 16.66 -8.33
C LEU A 89 15.44 17.08 -7.89
N ASP A 90 14.45 16.84 -8.75
CA ASP A 90 13.09 17.33 -8.58
C ASP A 90 12.18 16.38 -7.79
N GLY A 91 12.72 15.23 -7.38
CA GLY A 91 12.01 14.22 -6.61
C GLY A 91 10.97 13.47 -7.42
N LYS A 92 11.05 13.49 -8.75
CA LYS A 92 10.13 12.74 -9.62
C LYS A 92 10.85 11.61 -10.33
N TYR A 93 10.34 10.40 -10.14
CA TYR A 93 10.91 9.21 -10.75
C TYR A 93 10.27 8.98 -12.13
N TYR A 94 10.87 9.56 -13.17
CA TYR A 94 10.45 9.34 -14.56
C TYR A 94 11.56 8.68 -15.38
N GLU A 95 11.57 8.87 -16.71
CA GLU A 95 12.44 8.15 -17.64
C GLU A 95 13.92 8.29 -17.32
N GLY A 96 14.38 9.50 -16.96
CA GLY A 96 15.78 9.75 -16.63
C GLY A 96 16.23 9.00 -15.39
N THR A 97 15.43 9.05 -14.30
CA THR A 97 15.73 8.36 -13.05
C THR A 97 15.64 6.84 -13.23
N GLN A 98 14.65 6.36 -13.99
CA GLN A 98 14.50 4.94 -14.29
C GLN A 98 15.69 4.40 -15.09
N ALA A 99 16.15 5.12 -16.12
CA ALA A 99 17.31 4.73 -16.91
C ALA A 99 18.59 4.69 -16.06
N ALA A 100 18.78 5.69 -15.20
CA ALA A 100 19.91 5.73 -14.28
C ALA A 100 19.92 4.52 -13.34
N VAL A 101 18.77 4.16 -12.76
CA VAL A 101 18.64 2.96 -11.91
C VAL A 101 18.93 1.68 -12.67
N LYS A 102 18.43 1.54 -13.91
CA LYS A 102 18.73 0.37 -14.76
C LYS A 102 20.22 0.22 -15.02
N ASN A 103 20.90 1.32 -15.37
CA ASN A 103 22.33 1.30 -15.62
C ASN A 103 23.12 0.93 -14.36
N PHE A 104 22.73 1.50 -13.21
CA PHE A 104 23.32 1.14 -11.92
C PHE A 104 23.14 -0.36 -11.63
N GLN A 105 21.92 -0.87 -11.79
CA GLN A 105 21.60 -2.29 -11.60
C GLN A 105 22.45 -3.18 -12.51
N LEU A 106 22.52 -2.88 -13.81
CA LEU A 106 23.33 -3.62 -14.78
C LEU A 106 24.80 -3.72 -14.37
N GLN A 107 25.42 -2.60 -14.01
CA GLN A 107 26.85 -2.56 -13.66
C GLN A 107 27.17 -3.27 -12.32
N HIS A 108 26.16 -3.42 -11.47
CA HIS A 108 26.25 -4.17 -10.21
C HIS A 108 25.73 -5.62 -10.32
N GLY A 109 25.36 -6.08 -11.52
CA GLY A 109 24.88 -7.45 -11.76
C GLY A 109 23.53 -7.74 -11.11
N LEU A 110 22.72 -6.70 -10.89
CA LEU A 110 21.34 -6.80 -10.40
C LEU A 110 20.37 -6.92 -11.57
N ASP A 111 19.15 -7.37 -11.29
CA ASP A 111 18.05 -7.31 -12.25
C ASP A 111 17.76 -5.85 -12.65
N ALA A 112 17.96 -5.53 -13.92
CA ALA A 112 17.84 -4.16 -14.46
C ALA A 112 16.39 -3.77 -14.79
N ASP A 113 15.50 -3.94 -13.81
CA ASP A 113 14.07 -3.64 -13.94
C ASP A 113 13.76 -2.12 -13.86
N GLY A 114 14.71 -1.32 -13.37
CA GLY A 114 14.56 0.11 -13.17
C GLY A 114 13.69 0.45 -11.96
N ILE A 115 13.58 -0.45 -10.99
CA ILE A 115 12.89 -0.26 -9.71
C ILE A 115 13.94 -0.20 -8.60
N ALA A 116 13.96 0.92 -7.87
CA ALA A 116 14.79 1.06 -6.69
C ALA A 116 14.08 0.44 -5.48
N GLY A 117 14.10 -0.90 -5.41
CA GLY A 117 13.70 -1.68 -4.23
C GLY A 117 14.85 -1.85 -3.23
N THR A 118 14.60 -2.59 -2.15
CA THR A 118 15.54 -2.80 -1.03
C THR A 118 16.96 -3.17 -1.48
N ILE A 119 17.10 -4.17 -2.36
CA ILE A 119 18.43 -4.63 -2.82
C ILE A 119 19.16 -3.52 -3.57
N THR A 120 18.48 -2.82 -4.48
CA THR A 120 19.05 -1.69 -5.23
C THR A 120 19.49 -0.58 -4.28
N LEU A 121 18.65 -0.22 -3.30
CA LEU A 121 18.93 0.83 -2.32
C LEU A 121 20.09 0.47 -1.39
N GLU A 122 20.17 -0.79 -0.94
CA GLU A 122 21.30 -1.29 -0.17
C GLU A 122 22.61 -1.13 -0.93
N TRP A 123 22.64 -1.56 -2.19
CA TRP A 123 23.81 -1.40 -3.05
C TRP A 123 24.20 0.07 -3.26
N LEU A 124 23.21 0.92 -3.50
CA LEU A 124 23.41 2.35 -3.73
C LEU A 124 24.09 3.02 -2.52
N ASN A 125 23.71 2.60 -1.31
CA ASN A 125 24.20 3.16 -0.05
C ASN A 125 25.56 2.61 0.39
N LYS A 126 26.10 1.60 -0.29
CA LYS A 126 27.43 1.10 0.06
C LYS A 126 28.53 2.10 -0.29
N PRO A 127 29.59 2.20 0.52
CA PRO A 127 30.73 3.06 0.21
C PRO A 127 31.52 2.61 -1.02
N ASP A 128 31.41 1.34 -1.41
CA ASP A 128 32.08 0.73 -2.57
C ASP A 128 31.20 0.66 -3.83
N ALA A 129 30.05 1.35 -3.83
CA ALA A 129 29.21 1.48 -5.01
C ALA A 129 30.03 2.04 -6.18
N LYS A 130 30.05 1.31 -7.30
CA LYS A 130 30.87 1.66 -8.45
C LYS A 130 30.28 2.89 -9.16
N PRO A 131 31.11 3.87 -9.56
CA PRO A 131 30.64 4.94 -10.41
C PRO A 131 30.32 4.41 -11.82
N TYR A 132 29.51 5.17 -12.56
CA TYR A 132 29.18 4.89 -13.94
C TYR A 132 30.45 4.69 -14.78
N ASP A 133 30.54 3.54 -15.46
CA ASP A 133 31.63 3.21 -16.36
C ASP A 133 31.12 3.06 -17.80
N PRO A 134 31.39 4.01 -18.72
CA PRO A 134 30.95 3.90 -20.10
C PRO A 134 31.60 2.71 -20.85
N ALA A 135 32.77 2.25 -20.42
CA ALA A 135 33.44 1.11 -21.05
C ALA A 135 32.70 -0.20 -20.76
N PHE A 136 32.10 -0.33 -19.57
CA PHE A 136 31.25 -1.47 -19.21
C PHE A 136 30.10 -1.63 -20.21
N PHE A 137 29.36 -0.56 -20.50
CA PHE A 137 28.24 -0.60 -21.44
C PHE A 137 28.68 -0.80 -22.89
N THR A 138 29.81 -0.21 -23.28
CA THR A 138 30.41 -0.44 -24.61
C THR A 138 30.76 -1.92 -24.81
N ALA A 139 31.26 -2.59 -23.77
CA ALA A 139 31.59 -4.02 -23.82
C ALA A 139 30.34 -4.92 -23.87
N LEU A 140 29.21 -4.49 -23.28
CA LEU A 140 27.93 -5.21 -23.37
C LEU A 140 27.29 -5.10 -24.76
N GLU A 141 27.46 -3.96 -25.43
CA GLU A 141 26.95 -3.71 -26.77
C GLU A 141 27.82 -4.32 -27.87
N SER A 142 29.10 -4.57 -27.59
CA SER A 142 29.97 -5.26 -28.53
C SER A 142 29.39 -6.66 -28.80
N PRO A 143 29.09 -7.03 -30.06
CA PRO A 143 28.70 -8.39 -30.36
C PRO A 143 29.80 -9.31 -29.85
N SER A 144 29.42 -10.41 -29.19
CA SER A 144 30.33 -11.51 -28.89
C SER A 144 31.35 -11.66 -30.00
N PRO A 145 32.67 -11.81 -29.74
CA PRO A 145 33.57 -12.23 -30.78
C PRO A 145 32.94 -13.49 -31.39
N THR A 146 32.54 -13.41 -32.65
CA THR A 146 32.11 -14.56 -33.43
C THR A 146 33.14 -15.63 -33.16
N THR A 147 32.73 -16.67 -32.43
CA THR A 147 33.47 -17.92 -32.36
C THR A 147 33.81 -18.25 -33.80
N THR A 148 35.10 -18.20 -34.16
CA THR A 148 35.58 -18.74 -35.42
C THR A 148 35.05 -20.16 -35.51
N PRO A 149 34.09 -20.49 -36.38
CA PRO A 149 33.85 -21.87 -36.70
C PRO A 149 35.09 -22.32 -37.47
N GLY A 150 35.68 -23.42 -37.04
CA GLY A 150 36.78 -24.07 -37.74
C GLY A 150 36.54 -24.11 -39.25
N GLY A 151 37.65 -24.00 -40.00
CA GLY A 151 37.65 -23.80 -41.43
C GLY A 151 36.67 -24.69 -42.20
N TYR A 152 35.83 -24.02 -42.99
CA TYR A 152 35.43 -24.56 -44.28
C TYR A 152 36.38 -23.98 -45.33
N VAL A 153 37.40 -24.78 -45.68
CA VAL A 153 38.09 -24.63 -46.97
C VAL A 153 37.05 -24.91 -48.05
N SER A 154 36.62 -23.88 -48.77
CA SER A 154 35.86 -24.03 -49.99
C SER A 154 36.76 -24.72 -51.02
N PRO A 155 36.49 -25.95 -51.49
CA PRO A 155 37.20 -26.46 -52.65
C PRO A 155 36.81 -25.62 -53.87
N ALA A 156 37.82 -25.10 -54.57
CA ALA A 156 37.65 -24.45 -55.86
C ALA A 156 36.92 -25.40 -56.83
N PRO A 157 36.00 -24.92 -57.68
CA PRO A 157 35.58 -25.69 -58.84
C PRO A 157 36.75 -25.75 -59.83
N THR A 158 37.50 -26.86 -59.79
CA THR A 158 38.40 -27.25 -60.86
C THR A 158 37.55 -27.72 -62.03
N GLY A 159 37.69 -27.09 -63.20
CA GLY A 159 37.21 -27.67 -64.46
C GLY A 159 36.74 -26.69 -65.53
N THR A 160 37.68 -26.02 -66.19
CA THR A 160 37.66 -25.79 -67.65
C THR A 160 37.81 -27.13 -68.39
N PRO A 161 37.66 -27.27 -69.73
CA PRO A 161 37.85 -26.28 -70.81
C PRO A 161 36.58 -25.65 -71.39
#